data_AF-A0A2L0AQF8-F1
#
_entry.id   AF-A0A2L0AQF8-F1
#
_cell.length_a   1.000
_cell.length_b   1.000
_cell.length_c   1.000
_cell.angle_alpha   90.00
_cell.angle_beta   90.00
_cell.angle_gamma   90.00
#
_symmetry.space_group_name_H-M   'P 1'
#
loop_
_entity.id
_entity.type
_entity.pdbx_description
1 polymer ?
#
loop_
_entity_poly.entity_id
_entity_poly.type
_entity_poly.pdbx_seq_one_letter_code
_entity_poly.pdbx_strand_id
1 'polypeptide(L)' 'SKGDTVKLEASHMSGMKGATANIDNVKKTTVYVVDYKSKDNGKIIKNHKWMTGNELKAR' A
#
# COMPACT_ATOMS: atom_id res chain seq x y z
N SER A 1 -7.31 12.10 10.72
CA SER A 1 -8.50 12.43 9.91
C SER A 1 -8.06 13.03 8.59
N LYS A 2 -8.95 13.22 7.60
CA LYS A 2 -8.57 13.89 6.35
C LYS A 2 -8.04 15.29 6.65
N GLY A 3 -6.88 15.64 6.10
CA GLY A 3 -6.20 16.92 6.33
C GLY A 3 -5.17 16.90 7.46
N ASP A 4 -5.17 15.89 8.33
CA ASP A 4 -4.14 15.77 9.37
C ASP A 4 -2.76 15.51 8.75
N THR A 5 -1.74 16.02 9.42
CA THR A 5 -0.34 15.73 9.11
C THR A 5 0.20 14.70 10.11
N VAL A 6 0.88 13.67 9.60
CA VAL A 6 1.40 12.54 10.40
C VAL A 6 2.84 12.19 10.04
N LYS A 7 3.51 11.46 10.93
CA LYS A 7 4.78 10.77 10.64
C LYS A 7 4.51 9.33 10.23
N LEU A 8 5.11 8.90 9.12
CA LEU A 8 4.93 7.54 8.60
C LEU A 8 5.80 6.54 9.35
N GLU A 9 5.19 5.51 9.94
CA GLU A 9 5.92 4.32 10.42
C GLU A 9 6.15 3.27 9.32
N ALA A 10 5.41 3.37 8.22
CA ALA A 10 5.55 2.49 7.07
C ALA A 10 6.92 2.66 6.39
N SER A 11 7.45 1.56 5.86
CA SER A 11 8.78 1.50 5.26
C SER A 11 8.80 0.74 3.93
N HIS A 12 7.74 0.87 3.12
CA HIS A 12 7.61 0.13 1.85
C HIS A 12 8.73 0.44 0.86
N MET A 13 9.22 1.69 0.86
CA MET A 13 10.30 2.17 0.02
C MET A 13 11.27 3.01 0.84
N SER A 14 12.52 3.10 0.38
CA SER A 14 13.53 3.98 0.98
C SER A 14 13.01 5.41 1.10
N GLY A 15 13.28 6.05 2.24
CA GLY A 15 12.82 7.42 2.53
C GLY A 15 11.39 7.54 3.08
N MET A 16 10.61 6.46 3.15
CA MET A 16 9.23 6.51 3.64
C MET A 16 9.14 6.63 5.17
N LYS A 17 9.93 5.84 5.91
CA LYS A 17 9.87 5.83 7.38
C LYS A 17 10.31 7.18 7.95
N GLY A 18 9.50 7.77 8.81
CA GLY A 18 9.73 9.07 9.42
C GLY A 18 9.41 10.27 8.51
N ALA A 19 8.97 10.04 7.27
CA ALA A 19 8.51 11.11 6.40
C ALA A 19 7.22 11.74 6.96
N THR A 20 7.09 13.05 6.75
CA THR A 20 5.85 13.78 7.06
C THR A 20 4.88 13.63 5.87
N ALA A 21 3.64 13.22 6.14
CA ALA A 21 2.61 13.02 5.11
C ALA A 21 1.29 13.69 5.53
N ASN A 22 0.51 14.14 4.55
CA ASN A 22 -0.85 14.64 4.75
C ASN A 22 -1.85 13.53 4.43
N ILE A 23 -2.92 13.42 5.23
CA ILE A 23 -3.96 12.42 5.01
C ILE A 23 -4.96 12.95 3.98
N ASP A 24 -4.90 12.42 2.76
CA ASP A 24 -5.83 12.81 1.70
C ASP A 24 -7.25 12.22 1.86
N ASN A 25 -7.33 10.98 2.37
CA ASN A 25 -8.59 10.27 2.58
C ASN A 25 -8.48 9.21 3.70
N VAL A 26 -9.60 8.92 4.37
CA VAL A 26 -9.71 7.86 5.38
C VAL A 26 -10.87 6.96 4.99
N LYS A 27 -10.60 5.67 4.78
CA LYS A 27 -11.61 4.70 4.35
C LYS A 27 -11.55 3.44 5.20
N LYS A 28 -12.69 3.02 5.75
CA LYS A 28 -12.83 1.70 6.36
C LYS A 28 -13.09 0.69 5.24
N THR A 29 -12.13 -0.19 5.01
CA THR A 29 -12.20 -1.24 3.98
C THR A 29 -11.32 -2.43 4.37
N THR A 30 -11.57 -3.59 3.77
CA THR A 30 -10.62 -4.70 3.82
C THR A 30 -9.40 -4.40 2.94
N VAL A 31 -8.21 -4.68 3.47
CA VAL A 31 -6.93 -4.61 2.77
C VAL A 31 -6.32 -6.01 2.69
N TYR A 32 -5.61 -6.29 1.61
CA TYR A 32 -5.04 -7.59 1.30
C TYR A 32 -3.53 -7.49 1.09
N VAL A 33 -2.84 -8.57 1.46
CA VAL A 33 -1.43 -8.82 1.14
C VAL A 33 -1.39 -9.88 0.06
N VAL A 34 -0.64 -9.66 -1.03
CA VAL A 34 -0.68 -10.55 -2.19
C VAL A 34 0.71 -10.94 -2.68
N ASP A 35 0.80 -12.13 -3.26
CA ASP A 35 1.92 -12.55 -4.08
C ASP A 35 1.52 -12.38 -5.56
N TYR A 36 2.39 -11.78 -6.38
CA TYR A 36 2.12 -11.60 -7.81
C TYR A 36 3.37 -11.75 -8.66
N LYS A 37 3.18 -12.15 -9.93
CA LYS A 37 4.23 -12.14 -10.95
C LYS A 37 4.26 -10.75 -11.60
N SER A 38 5.36 -10.02 -11.46
CA SER A 38 5.51 -8.72 -12.13
C SER A 38 5.50 -8.88 -13.65
N LYS A 39 4.77 -8.00 -14.33
CA LYS A 39 4.76 -7.93 -15.80
C LYS A 39 6.03 -7.30 -16.36
N ASP A 40 6.75 -6.51 -15.56
CA ASP A 40 7.92 -5.76 -16.01
C ASP A 40 9.15 -6.66 -16.15
N ASN A 41 9.31 -7.61 -15.23
CA ASN A 41 10.52 -8.44 -15.15
C ASN A 41 10.25 -9.93 -14.86
N GLY A 42 8.98 -10.35 -14.80
CA GLY A 42 8.59 -11.74 -14.60
C GLY A 42 8.89 -12.30 -13.20
N LYS A 43 9.43 -11.52 -12.26
CA LYS A 43 9.76 -11.98 -10.90
C LYS A 43 8.50 -12.12 -10.06
N ILE A 44 8.51 -13.10 -9.16
CA ILE A 44 7.48 -13.24 -8.13
C ILE A 44 7.81 -12.25 -7.00
N ILE A 45 6.91 -11.30 -6.79
CA ILE A 45 6.92 -10.38 -5.67
C ILE A 45 6.01 -10.98 -4.60
N LYS A 46 6.56 -11.22 -3.42
CA LYS A 46 5.84 -11.83 -2.30
C LYS A 46 5.43 -10.79 -1.26
N ASN A 47 4.33 -11.06 -0.57
CA ASN A 47 3.82 -10.27 0.55
C ASN A 47 3.65 -8.78 0.22
N HIS A 48 3.22 -8.45 -1.01
CA HIS A 48 3.04 -7.07 -1.43
C HIS A 48 1.89 -6.41 -0.66
N LYS A 49 2.18 -5.25 -0.06
CA LYS A 49 1.24 -4.44 0.71
C LYS A 49 1.02 -3.09 0.03
N TRP A 50 -0.21 -2.63 -0.11
CA TRP A 50 -1.49 -3.29 0.13
C TRP A 50 -2.37 -3.11 -1.10
N MET A 51 -3.29 -4.05 -1.27
CA MET A 51 -4.37 -3.94 -2.26
C MET A 51 -5.71 -3.81 -1.53
N THR A 52 -6.62 -3.05 -2.09
CA THR A 52 -8.02 -2.98 -1.69
C THR A 52 -8.87 -3.91 -2.56
N GLY A 53 -10.06 -4.28 -2.08
CA GLY A 53 -10.96 -5.16 -2.84
C GLY A 53 -11.34 -4.64 -4.24
N ASN A 54 -11.42 -3.31 -4.41
CA ASN A 54 -11.77 -2.69 -5.68
C ASN A 54 -10.63 -2.76 -6.72
N GLU A 55 -9.40 -3.00 -6.28
CA GLU A 55 -8.23 -3.16 -7.16
C GLU A 55 -8.02 -4.61 -7.58
N LEU A 56 -8.83 -5.54 -7.06
CA LEU A 56 -8.74 -6.97 -7.31
C LEU A 56 -10.00 -7.46 -8.04
N LYS A 57 -9.84 -8.55 -8.80
CA LYS A 57 -10.96 -9.30 -9.37
C LYS A 57 -10.88 -10.73 -8.87
N ALA A 58 -12.04 -11.33 -8.63
CA ALA A 58 -12.13 -12.77 -8.43
C ALA A 58 -11.55 -13.49 -9.66
N ARG A 59 -10.92 -14.64 -9.41
CA ARG A 59 -10.37 -15.47 -10.48
C ARG A 59 -11.47 -16.12 -11.29
#